data_AF-A0A9N9E8G8-F1
#
_entry.id   AF-A0A9N9E8G8-F1
#
_cell.length_a   1.000
_cell.length_b   1.000
_cell.length_c   1.000
_cell.angle_alpha   90.00
_cell.angle_beta   90.00
_cell.angle_gamma   90.00
#
_symmetry.space_group_name_H-M   'P 1'
#
loop_
_entity.id
_entity.type
_entity.pdbx_description
1 polymer ?
#
loop_
_entity_poly.entity_id
_entity_poly.type
_entity_poly.pdbx_seq_one_letter_code
_entity_poly.pdbx_strand_id
1 'polypeptide(L)' 'MIIVVDNDFRNLIVAVALLEDETEATFARILNELKVACEITLTVIYLDLDPALILAI' A
#
# COMPACT_ATOMS: atom_id res chain seq x y z
N MET A 1 -7.47 -2.44 1.05
CA MET A 1 -7.39 -1.48 2.18
C MET A 1 -5.95 -1.38 2.61
N ILE A 2 -5.43 -0.18 2.84
CA ILE A 2 -4.04 0.02 3.26
C ILE A 2 -4.04 0.71 4.62
N ILE A 3 -3.36 0.08 5.57
CA ILE A 3 -3.19 0.55 6.95
C ILE A 3 -1.71 0.84 7.13
N VAL A 4 -1.41 2.00 7.70
CA VAL A 4 -0.05 2.40 8.06
C VAL A 4 0.04 2.44 9.58
N VAL A 5 1.17 1.98 10.08
CA VAL A 5 1.52 2.06 11.50
C VAL A 5 2.72 2.97 11.61
N ASP A 6 2.60 4.06 12.37
CA ASP A 6 3.71 4.96 12.61
C ASP A 6 4.68 4.43 13.69
N ASN A 7 5.77 5.17 13.92
CA ASN A 7 6.79 4.80 14.90
C ASN A 7 6.28 4.84 16.36
N ASP A 8 5.12 5.47 16.61
CA ASP A 8 4.45 5.53 17.91
C ASP A 8 3.36 4.45 18.05
N PHE A 9 3.36 3.44 17.16
CA PHE A 9 2.39 2.34 17.11
C PHE A 9 0.93 2.78 16.88
N ARG A 10 0.74 3.96 16.27
CA ARG A 10 -0.61 4.44 15.92
C ARG A 10 -0.98 3.92 14.54
N ASN A 11 -2.18 3.39 14.44
CA ASN A 11 -2.72 2.87 13.18
C ASN A 11 -3.56 3.96 12.50
N LEU A 12 -3.29 4.18 11.21
CA LEU A 12 -4.09 5.05 10.36
C LEU A 12 -4.47 4.31 9.08
N ILE A 13 -5.76 4.35 8.73
CA ILE A 13 -6.22 3.92 7.42
C ILE A 13 -5.91 5.05 6.45
N VAL A 14 -4.99 4.82 5.51
CA VAL A 14 -4.55 5.84 4.53
C VAL A 14 -5.24 5.70 3.19
N ALA A 15 -5.73 4.49 2.87
CA ALA A 15 -6.45 4.27 1.62
C ALA A 15 -7.46 3.12 1.72
N VAL A 16 -8.62 3.34 1.10
CA VAL A 16 -9.59 2.30 0.79
C VAL A 16 -10.03 2.52 -0.64
N ALA A 17 -9.85 1.51 -1.48
CA ALA A 17 -10.24 1.54 -2.88
C ALA A 17 -10.90 0.21 -3.24
N LEU A 18 -11.86 0.28 -4.15
CA LEU A 18 -12.34 -0.88 -4.90
C LEU A 18 -11.57 -0.86 -6.21
N LEU A 19 -10.78 -1.91 -6.46
CA LEU A 19 -10.01 -2.04 -7.68
C LEU A 19 -10.77 -2.97 -8.63
N GLU A 20 -11.06 -2.48 -9.82
CA GLU A 20 -11.65 -3.31 -10.88
C GLU A 20 -10.59 -4.17 -11.57
N ASP A 21 -9.32 -3.74 -11.58
CA ASP A 21 -8.18 -4.50 -12.06
C ASP A 21 -7.12 -4.69 -10.96
N GLU A 22 -6.90 -5.93 -10.57
CA GLU A 22 -5.87 -6.31 -9.59
C GLU A 22 -4.62 -6.76 -10.35
N THR A 23 -3.90 -5.79 -10.92
CA THR A 23 -2.67 -6.01 -11.70
C THR A 23 -1.45 -5.40 -11.02
N GLU A 24 -0.26 -5.91 -11.34
CA GLU A 24 1.02 -5.40 -10.82
C GLU A 24 1.16 -3.89 -11.07
N ALA A 25 0.83 -3.45 -12.28
CA ALA A 25 0.92 -2.05 -12.66
C ALA A 25 -0.04 -1.16 -11.84
N THR A 26 -1.26 -1.63 -11.60
CA THR A 26 -2.25 -0.89 -10.80
C THR A 26 -1.81 -0.81 -9.33
N PHE A 27 -1.37 -1.92 -8.76
CA PHE A 27 -0.84 -1.92 -7.39
C PHE A 27 0.39 -1.03 -7.23
N ALA A 28 1.36 -1.12 -8.15
CA ALA A 28 2.58 -0.31 -8.11
C ALA A 28 2.26 1.19 -8.19
N ARG A 29 1.29 1.56 -9.05
CA ARG A 29 0.83 2.95 -9.16
C ARG A 29 0.23 3.45 -7.86
N ILE A 30 -0.67 2.69 -7.25
CA ILE A 30 -1.34 3.05 -5.99
C ILE A 30 -0.31 3.17 -4.85
N LEU A 31 0.60 2.21 -4.72
CA LEU A 31 1.63 2.25 -3.69
C LEU A 31 2.52 3.49 -3.85
N ASN A 32 2.87 3.87 -5.09
CA ASN A 32 3.66 5.07 -5.35
C ASN A 32 2.87 6.36 -5.04
N GLU A 33 1.62 6.45 -5.48
CA GLU A 33 0.74 7.58 -5.17
C GLU A 33 0.60 7.78 -3.66
N LEU A 34 0.46 6.69 -2.89
CA LEU A 34 0.36 6.76 -1.43
C LEU A 34 1.65 7.14 -0.74
N LYS A 35 2.81 6.62 -1.20
CA LYS A 35 4.12 7.05 -0.70
C LYS A 35 4.29 8.56 -0.84
N VAL A 36 3.90 9.12 -1.98
CA VAL A 36 3.99 10.56 -2.25
C VAL A 36 2.96 11.35 -1.44
N ALA A 37 1.69 10.92 -1.45
CA ALA A 37 0.60 11.66 -0.81
C ALA A 37 0.70 11.68 0.72
N CYS A 38 1.21 10.61 1.33
CA CYS A 38 1.32 10.48 2.77
C CYS A 38 2.74 10.78 3.29
N GLU A 39 3.70 11.08 2.41
CA GLU A 39 5.11 11.30 2.75
C GLU A 39 5.72 10.14 3.59
N ILE A 40 5.35 8.91 3.27
CA ILE A 40 5.73 7.72 4.05
C ILE A 40 7.04 7.15 3.54
N THR A 41 7.98 6.92 4.47
CA THR A 41 9.13 6.03 4.26
C THR A 41 8.80 4.64 4.79
N LEU A 42 8.53 3.69 3.89
CA LEU A 42 8.19 2.31 4.28
C LEU A 42 9.40 1.60 4.88
N THR A 43 9.22 0.98 6.05
CA THR A 43 10.24 0.14 6.69
C THR A 43 9.88 -1.35 6.60
N VAL A 44 8.63 -1.69 6.85
CA VAL A 44 8.09 -3.04 6.77
C VAL A 44 6.75 -3.00 6.07
N ILE A 45 6.47 -4.00 5.22
CA ILE A 45 5.21 -4.12 4.50
C ILE A 45 4.66 -5.52 4.75
N TYR A 46 3.39 -5.57 5.13
CA TYR A 46 2.61 -6.80 5.24
C TYR A 46 1.56 -6.80 4.14
N LEU A 47 1.52 -7.87 3.36
CA LEU A 47 0.61 -8.04 2.23
C LEU A 47 -0.18 -9.34 2.38
N ASP A 48 -1.27 -9.44 1.64
CA ASP A 48 -1.82 -10.74 1.29
C ASP A 48 -0.90 -11.46 0.29
N LEU A 49 -1.18 -12.74 0.07
CA LEU A 49 -0.40 -13.57 -0.86
C LEU A 49 -0.84 -13.38 -2.32
N ASP A 50 -1.33 -12.19 -2.69
CA ASP A 50 -1.66 -11.88 -4.07
C ASP A 50 -0.36 -11.75 -4.91
N PRO A 51 -0.19 -12.56 -5.99
CA PRO A 51 1.02 -12.52 -6.78
C PRO A 51 1.31 -11.17 -7.44
N ALA A 52 0.28 -10.46 -7.90
CA ALA A 52 0.44 -9.17 -8.55
C ALA A 52 0.85 -8.09 -7.55
N LEU A 53 0.32 -8.15 -6.32
CA LEU A 53 0.71 -7.24 -5.24
C LEU A 53 2.14 -7.50 -4.76
N ILE A 54 2.57 -8.76 -4.68
CA ILE A 54 3.95 -9.13 -4.32
C ILE A 54 4.94 -8.59 -5.37
N LEU A 55 4.61 -8.67 -6.65
CA LEU A 55 5.45 -8.15 -7.74
C LEU A 55 5.52 -6.62 -7.77
N ALA A 56 4.50 -5.94 -7.25
CA ALA A 56 4.37 -4.49 -7.31
C ALA A 56 5.19 -3.71 -6.26
N ILE A 57 5.81 -4.39 -5.30
CA ILE A 57 6.64 -3.79 -4.24
C ILE A 57 8.09 -3.59 -4.69
#